data_AF-A0A099NUV4-F1
#
_entry.id   AF-A0A099NUV4-F1
#
_cell.length_a   1.000
_cell.length_b   1.000
_cell.length_c   1.000
_cell.angle_alpha   90.00
_cell.angle_beta   90.00
_cell.angle_gamma   90.00
#
_symmetry.space_group_name_H-M   'P 1'
#
loop_
_entity.id
_entity.type
_entity.pdbx_description
1 polymer ?
#
loop_
_entity_poly.entity_id
_entity_poly.type
_entity_poly.pdbx_seq_one_letter_code
_entity_poly.pdbx_strand_id
1 'polypeptide(L)'
;MCAFDDVRLDAHSGPVFAARFNEDGSYIASGGTDRTVKLWNLESLDTSNIKEQEDDEEQSLDSEGGVYEELVCKSALTSLEWSRLEDSHLFISSADHSAIIYDLNKSAKIKTFSHPDSVNQLSVSKRDIILSACDDGVVRLWDTRSKLAVGNVKTPLNLPVLTCCLDGNAERLYFSGINPVICCFDVRKLSEVWSENNVHSNNVTSLALSPDEDYLLSRSVDNTVKYCDSRKLANDDSKFRNRAKPYVFDGTSASEEDEWLIRARFIPDPKNEDISDLLNVVSGSNDGFTYVWEFASRRIINRLDGHKSTVLDIDYSEINNQLLTTSTDGSIVIRNL
;
A
#
# COMPACT_ATOMS: atom_id res chain seq x y z
N MET A 1 9.38 19.78 21.11
CA MET A 1 10.17 18.74 21.83
C MET A 1 9.70 17.42 21.25
N CYS A 2 10.40 16.70 20.37
CA CYS A 2 11.65 16.95 19.63
C CYS A 2 11.29 17.41 18.20
N ALA A 3 12.20 18.07 17.49
CA ALA A 3 11.99 18.31 16.06
C ALA A 3 12.11 16.95 15.37
N PHE A 4 11.02 16.48 14.77
CA PHE A 4 11.10 15.40 13.80
C PHE A 4 11.68 16.03 12.54
N ASP A 5 12.88 15.60 12.14
CA ASP A 5 13.43 16.00 10.85
C ASP A 5 12.66 15.20 9.78
N ASP A 6 11.49 15.72 9.43
CA ASP A 6 10.67 15.21 8.34
C ASP A 6 11.39 15.54 7.03
N VAL A 7 11.76 14.50 6.28
CA VAL A 7 12.40 14.68 4.97
C VAL A 7 11.30 14.73 3.91
N ARG A 8 11.09 15.90 3.32
CA ARG A 8 10.17 16.10 2.19
C ARG A 8 10.95 16.10 0.88
N LEU A 9 10.58 15.20 -0.03
CA LEU A 9 11.13 15.09 -1.37
C LEU A 9 10.05 15.42 -2.39
N ASP A 10 10.28 16.42 -3.23
CA ASP A 10 9.44 16.69 -4.39
C ASP A 10 9.82 15.71 -5.51
N ALA A 11 9.28 14.49 -5.39
CA ALA A 11 9.74 13.33 -6.12
C ALA A 11 9.27 13.29 -7.58
N HIS A 12 8.01 13.64 -7.84
CA HIS A 12 7.35 13.44 -9.13
C HIS A 12 6.63 14.70 -9.61
N SER A 13 6.43 14.81 -10.92
CA SER A 13 5.75 15.96 -11.54
C SER A 13 4.22 15.94 -11.44
N GLY A 14 3.66 14.85 -10.89
CA GLY A 14 2.24 14.67 -10.64
C GLY A 14 1.99 13.67 -9.51
N PRO A 15 0.73 13.26 -9.27
CA PRO A 15 0.36 12.40 -8.15
C PRO A 15 1.19 11.12 -8.02
N VAL A 16 1.69 10.89 -6.80
CA VAL A 16 2.45 9.67 -6.44
C VAL A 16 1.49 8.65 -5.87
N PHE A 17 1.11 7.68 -6.71
CA PHE A 17 0.14 6.65 -6.36
C PHE A 17 0.67 5.59 -5.40
N ALA A 18 1.97 5.31 -5.46
CA ALA A 18 2.58 4.34 -4.56
C ALA A 18 4.03 4.71 -4.24
N ALA A 19 4.43 4.45 -3.00
CA ALA A 19 5.82 4.36 -2.63
C ALA A 19 6.01 3.28 -1.56
N ARG A 20 7.13 2.55 -1.63
CA ARG A 20 7.43 1.43 -0.75
C ARG A 20 8.91 1.36 -0.37
N PHE A 21 9.17 1.03 0.89
CA PHE A 21 10.48 0.60 1.35
C PHE A 21 10.78 -0.82 0.87
N ASN A 22 12.03 -1.09 0.54
CA ASN A 22 12.50 -2.47 0.41
C ASN A 22 12.56 -3.14 1.79
N GLU A 23 12.65 -4.48 1.83
CA GLU A 23 12.68 -5.21 3.10
C GLU A 23 13.89 -4.85 3.95
N ASP A 24 15.06 -4.66 3.33
CA ASP A 24 16.29 -4.25 4.02
C ASP A 24 16.30 -2.78 4.51
N GLY A 25 15.33 -1.96 4.10
CA GLY A 25 15.26 -0.55 4.49
C GLY A 25 16.36 0.34 3.89
N SER A 26 17.05 -0.09 2.84
CA SER A 26 18.09 0.69 2.13
C SER A 26 17.54 1.56 0.99
N TYR A 27 16.42 1.15 0.38
CA TYR A 27 15.86 1.78 -0.80
C TYR A 27 14.38 2.10 -0.63
N ILE A 28 13.95 3.19 -1.27
CA ILE A 28 12.53 3.49 -1.51
C ILE A 28 12.28 3.44 -3.02
N ALA A 29 11.20 2.78 -3.43
CA ALA A 29 10.66 2.91 -4.78
C ALA A 29 9.42 3.80 -4.73
N SER A 30 9.31 4.75 -5.65
CA SER A 30 8.12 5.60 -5.80
C SER A 30 7.68 5.68 -7.25
N GLY A 31 6.38 5.85 -7.48
CA GLY A 31 5.85 5.95 -8.84
C GLY A 31 4.44 6.49 -8.88
N GLY A 32 4.09 7.08 -10.02
CA GLY A 32 2.82 7.80 -10.14
C GLY A 32 2.37 8.07 -11.58
N THR A 33 1.70 9.20 -11.76
CA THR A 33 1.13 9.64 -13.04
C THR A 33 2.16 10.03 -14.10
N ASP A 34 3.36 10.40 -13.69
CA ASP A 34 4.44 10.84 -14.60
C ASP A 34 5.07 9.68 -15.39
N ARG A 35 4.62 8.46 -15.11
CA ARG A 35 5.02 7.21 -15.79
C ARG A 35 6.46 6.83 -15.49
N THR A 36 7.06 7.38 -14.43
CA THR A 36 8.39 6.99 -14.00
C THR A 36 8.34 6.35 -12.62
N VAL A 37 9.18 5.33 -12.43
CA VAL A 37 9.49 4.79 -11.10
C VAL A 37 10.85 5.33 -10.72
N LYS A 38 10.91 6.06 -9.61
CA LYS A 38 12.14 6.60 -9.06
C LYS A 38 12.56 5.75 -7.88
N LEU A 39 13.83 5.38 -7.86
CA LEU A 39 14.47 4.66 -6.77
C LEU A 39 15.34 5.62 -5.98
N TRP A 40 15.20 5.59 -4.67
CA TRP A 40 15.89 6.48 -3.75
C TRP A 40 16.74 5.65 -2.81
N ASN A 41 18.00 6.03 -2.64
CA ASN A 41 18.88 5.41 -1.64
C ASN A 41 18.80 6.23 -0.34
N LEU A 42 18.37 5.59 0.74
CA LEU A 42 18.19 6.23 2.04
C LEU A 42 19.51 6.71 2.66
N GLU A 43 20.61 5.97 2.49
CA GLU A 43 21.93 6.41 2.98
C GLU A 43 22.39 7.71 2.32
N SER A 44 22.05 7.89 1.04
CA SER A 44 22.39 9.11 0.30
C SER A 44 21.56 10.30 0.78
N LEU A 45 20.29 10.08 1.11
CA LEU A 45 19.36 11.11 1.58
C LEU A 45 19.78 11.71 2.92
N ASP A 46 20.31 10.89 3.83
CA ASP A 46 20.83 11.37 5.11
C ASP A 46 22.05 12.30 4.93
N THR A 47 22.90 12.01 3.94
CA THR A 47 24.09 12.84 3.68
C THR A 47 23.80 14.16 2.96
N SER A 48 22.70 14.28 2.22
CA SER A 48 22.29 15.57 1.62
C SER A 48 21.89 16.60 2.67
N ASN A 49 21.24 16.18 3.77
CA ASN A 49 20.87 17.07 4.87
C ASN A 49 22.08 17.68 5.59
N ILE A 50 23.26 17.05 5.51
CA ILE A 50 24.50 17.53 6.13
C ILE A 50 25.19 18.60 5.26
N LYS A 51 24.89 18.67 3.96
CA LYS A 51 25.60 19.57 3.03
C LYS A 51 24.97 20.97 2.87
N GLU A 52 23.80 21.23 3.44
CA GLU A 52 23.16 22.56 3.36
C GLU A 52 23.74 23.61 4.33
N GLN A 53 24.82 23.32 5.06
CA GLN A 53 25.45 24.29 5.98
C GLN A 53 26.84 24.81 5.59
N GLU A 54 27.45 24.36 4.49
CA GLU A 54 28.69 24.95 4.00
C GLU A 54 28.60 25.25 2.50
N ASP A 55 28.48 26.56 2.24
CA ASP A 55 28.89 27.30 1.05
C ASP A 55 27.78 27.88 0.14
N ASP A 56 27.60 29.20 0.30
CA ASP A 56 27.12 30.12 -0.72
C ASP A 56 27.98 30.00 -1.99
N GLU A 57 27.47 29.40 -3.07
CA GLU A 57 27.84 29.75 -4.45
C GLU A 57 26.81 29.24 -5.46
N GLU A 58 26.37 30.14 -6.35
CA GLU A 58 25.38 29.91 -7.40
C GLU A 58 25.78 28.76 -8.35
N GLN A 59 25.11 27.61 -8.23
CA GLN A 59 24.90 26.69 -9.34
C GLN A 59 23.45 26.22 -9.33
N SER A 60 22.77 26.43 -10.46
CA SER A 60 21.48 25.79 -10.77
C SER A 60 21.68 24.27 -10.79
N LEU A 61 21.55 23.66 -9.62
CA LEU A 61 21.48 22.22 -9.43
C LEU A 61 20.07 21.80 -9.80
N ASP A 62 19.97 21.03 -10.88
CA ASP A 62 18.73 20.35 -11.25
C ASP A 62 18.20 19.62 -10.01
N SER A 63 16.89 19.77 -9.78
CA SER A 63 16.12 19.26 -8.65
C SER A 63 15.99 17.71 -8.64
N GLU A 64 17.08 17.00 -8.93
CA GLU A 64 17.17 15.54 -9.10
C GLU A 64 18.19 14.90 -8.12
N GLY A 65 18.65 15.65 -7.12
CA GLY A 65 19.64 15.21 -6.13
C GLY A 65 19.08 14.18 -5.16
N GLY A 66 19.03 12.90 -5.55
CA GLY A 66 18.66 11.79 -4.67
C GLY A 66 18.12 10.55 -5.37
N VAL A 67 17.82 10.62 -6.68
CA VAL A 67 17.34 9.48 -7.46
C VAL A 67 18.53 8.60 -7.87
N TYR A 68 18.56 7.37 -7.37
CA TYR A 68 19.57 6.37 -7.71
C TYR A 68 19.36 5.83 -9.14
N GLU A 69 18.11 5.53 -9.49
CA GLU A 69 17.74 5.00 -10.80
C GLU A 69 16.30 5.40 -11.14
N GLU A 70 16.06 5.72 -12.42
CA GLU A 70 14.74 6.07 -12.94
C GLU A 70 14.33 5.09 -14.04
N LEU A 71 13.17 4.45 -13.85
CA LEU A 71 12.57 3.54 -14.80
C LEU A 71 11.38 4.20 -15.49
N VAL A 72 11.43 4.31 -16.82
CA VAL A 72 10.32 4.87 -17.61
C VAL A 72 9.36 3.76 -18.05
N CYS A 73 8.12 3.85 -17.57
CA CYS A 73 7.00 3.02 -17.98
C CYS A 73 6.23 3.68 -19.14
N LYS A 74 5.40 2.88 -19.83
CA LYS A 74 4.60 3.40 -20.95
C LYS A 74 3.40 4.24 -20.51
N SER A 75 2.88 3.95 -19.32
CA SER A 75 1.68 4.57 -18.75
C SER A 75 1.85 4.81 -17.25
N ALA A 76 0.83 5.42 -16.64
CA ALA A 76 0.78 5.73 -15.23
C ALA A 76 0.83 4.46 -14.39
N LEU A 77 1.53 4.57 -13.26
CA LEU A 77 1.72 3.49 -12.31
C LEU A 77 0.59 3.48 -11.31
N THR A 78 0.00 2.32 -11.04
CA THR A 78 -1.13 2.21 -10.10
C THR A 78 -0.69 1.66 -8.74
N SER A 79 0.29 0.76 -8.73
CA SER A 79 0.84 0.20 -7.50
C SER A 79 2.27 -0.29 -7.66
N LEU A 80 2.99 -0.30 -6.53
CA LEU A 80 4.35 -0.76 -6.39
C LEU A 80 4.44 -1.66 -5.17
N GLU A 81 5.22 -2.73 -5.27
CA GLU A 81 5.51 -3.63 -4.16
C GLU A 81 6.85 -4.34 -4.37
N TRP A 82 7.62 -4.49 -3.29
CA TRP A 82 8.87 -5.24 -3.32
C TRP A 82 8.63 -6.73 -3.19
N SER A 83 9.53 -7.54 -3.75
CA SER A 83 9.57 -8.96 -3.40
C SER A 83 10.00 -9.12 -1.96
N ARG A 84 9.37 -10.09 -1.28
CA ARG A 84 9.69 -10.47 0.10
C ARG A 84 10.80 -11.53 0.17
N LEU A 85 11.23 -12.08 -0.97
CA LEU A 85 12.27 -13.11 -1.05
C LEU A 85 13.59 -12.55 -1.57
N GLU A 86 13.54 -11.61 -2.51
CA GLU A 86 14.71 -11.01 -3.13
C GLU A 86 14.58 -9.48 -3.16
N ASP A 87 15.46 -8.77 -2.45
CA ASP A 87 15.42 -7.31 -2.34
C ASP A 87 15.64 -6.57 -3.66
N SER A 88 16.19 -7.26 -4.67
CA SER A 88 16.40 -6.69 -6.00
C SER A 88 15.18 -6.74 -6.90
N HIS A 89 14.11 -7.45 -6.53
CA HIS A 89 12.92 -7.58 -7.37
C HIS A 89 11.83 -6.59 -6.94
N LEU A 90 11.42 -5.78 -7.92
CA LEU A 90 10.32 -4.84 -7.78
C LEU A 90 9.15 -5.24 -8.68
N PHE A 91 7.96 -5.32 -8.08
CA PHE A 91 6.71 -5.54 -8.78
C PHE A 91 6.01 -4.21 -9.03
N ILE A 92 5.62 -4.03 -10.28
CA ILE A 92 5.08 -2.78 -10.78
C ILE A 92 3.78 -3.07 -11.51
N SER A 93 2.68 -2.40 -11.15
CA SER A 93 1.48 -2.38 -11.99
C SER A 93 1.31 -1.04 -12.67
N SER A 94 0.83 -1.12 -13.90
CA SER A 94 0.59 0.03 -14.73
C SER A 94 -0.83 -0.01 -15.31
N ALA A 95 -1.36 1.17 -15.58
CA ALA A 95 -2.65 1.35 -16.23
C ALA A 95 -2.66 0.86 -17.70
N ASP A 96 -1.50 0.55 -18.29
CA ASP A 96 -1.38 -0.06 -19.64
C ASP A 96 -1.70 -1.57 -19.69
N HIS A 97 -2.52 -2.05 -18.75
CA HIS A 97 -2.93 -3.44 -18.63
C HIS A 97 -1.76 -4.41 -18.40
N SER A 98 -0.65 -3.92 -17.82
CA SER A 98 0.52 -4.73 -17.57
C SER A 98 0.98 -4.70 -16.12
N ALA A 99 1.43 -5.86 -15.64
CA ALA A 99 2.20 -5.99 -14.42
C ALA A 99 3.61 -6.47 -14.77
N ILE A 100 4.63 -5.81 -14.25
CA ILE A 100 6.03 -6.01 -14.63
C ILE A 100 6.81 -6.44 -13.39
N ILE A 101 7.74 -7.38 -13.59
CA ILE A 101 8.80 -7.70 -12.62
C ILE A 101 10.07 -7.01 -13.12
N TYR A 102 10.64 -6.16 -12.30
CA TYR A 102 11.88 -5.45 -12.57
C TYR A 102 12.99 -5.93 -11.63
N ASP A 103 14.18 -6.15 -12.19
CA ASP A 103 15.37 -6.52 -11.43
C ASP A 103 16.31 -5.33 -11.35
N LEU A 104 16.56 -4.85 -10.14
CA LEU A 104 17.48 -3.75 -9.86
C LEU A 104 18.91 -4.09 -10.24
N ASN A 105 19.38 -5.29 -9.91
CA ASN A 105 20.78 -5.67 -10.13
C ASN A 105 21.13 -5.71 -11.62
N LYS A 106 20.15 -6.08 -12.45
CA LYS A 106 20.30 -6.15 -13.91
C LYS A 106 19.79 -4.88 -14.61
N SER A 107 19.24 -3.91 -13.87
CA SER A 107 18.56 -2.73 -14.39
C SER A 107 17.61 -3.07 -15.55
N ALA A 108 16.87 -4.18 -15.44
CA ALA A 108 16.13 -4.75 -16.55
C ALA A 108 14.81 -5.39 -16.12
N LYS A 109 13.79 -5.25 -16.98
CA LYS A 109 12.53 -5.98 -16.81
C LYS A 109 12.74 -7.47 -17.06
N ILE A 110 12.36 -8.30 -16.10
CA ILE A 110 12.44 -9.76 -16.22
C ILE A 110 11.22 -10.27 -16.98
N LYS A 111 10.03 -9.87 -16.53
CA LYS A 111 8.75 -10.39 -17.03
C LYS A 111 7.69 -9.30 -17.11
N THR A 112 6.76 -9.54 -18.03
CA THR A 112 5.55 -8.73 -18.20
C THR A 112 4.36 -9.68 -18.26
N PHE A 113 3.44 -9.49 -17.33
CA PHE A 113 2.13 -10.12 -17.27
C PHE A 113 1.13 -9.20 -17.98
N SER A 114 0.34 -9.77 -18.87
CA SER A 114 -0.66 -9.04 -19.64
C SER A 114 -2.03 -9.29 -19.06
N HIS A 115 -2.76 -8.22 -18.82
CA HIS A 115 -4.14 -8.19 -18.35
C HIS A 115 -5.05 -7.69 -19.49
N PRO A 116 -6.36 -7.99 -19.43
CA PRO A 116 -7.31 -7.45 -20.40
C PRO A 116 -7.68 -5.99 -20.12
N ASP A 117 -7.58 -5.56 -18.86
CA ASP A 117 -7.92 -4.22 -18.42
C ASP A 117 -6.90 -3.69 -17.38
N SER A 118 -7.05 -2.45 -16.93
CA SER A 118 -6.15 -1.80 -15.98
C SER A 118 -6.03 -2.62 -14.69
N VAL A 119 -4.82 -2.64 -14.13
CA VAL A 119 -4.54 -3.25 -12.84
C VAL A 119 -4.56 -2.14 -11.80
N ASN A 120 -5.40 -2.26 -10.78
CA ASN A 120 -5.55 -1.22 -9.74
C ASN A 120 -4.56 -1.40 -8.60
N GLN A 121 -4.36 -2.64 -8.16
CA GLN A 121 -3.46 -2.96 -7.05
C GLN A 121 -2.79 -4.32 -7.25
N LEU A 122 -1.55 -4.41 -6.78
CA LEU A 122 -0.81 -5.64 -6.57
C LEU A 122 -0.66 -5.92 -5.07
N SER A 123 -0.62 -7.21 -4.74
CA SER A 123 -0.24 -7.73 -3.43
C SER A 123 0.68 -8.94 -3.61
N VAL A 124 1.76 -9.03 -2.83
CA VAL A 124 2.78 -10.08 -2.94
C VAL A 124 2.84 -10.88 -1.64
N SER A 125 2.94 -12.20 -1.78
CA SER A 125 3.19 -13.12 -0.65
C SER A 125 4.68 -13.35 -0.43
N LYS A 126 5.04 -13.78 0.79
CA LYS A 126 6.37 -14.30 1.14
C LYS A 126 6.84 -15.49 0.28
N ARG A 127 5.97 -16.08 -0.55
CA ARG A 127 6.28 -17.18 -1.48
C ARG A 127 6.39 -16.74 -2.95
N ASP A 128 6.55 -15.43 -3.21
CA ASP A 128 6.60 -14.87 -4.57
C ASP A 128 5.36 -15.21 -5.43
N ILE A 129 4.21 -15.37 -4.77
CA ILE A 129 2.92 -15.40 -5.45
C ILE A 129 2.40 -13.97 -5.47
N ILE A 130 2.01 -13.53 -6.66
CA ILE A 130 1.50 -12.17 -6.89
C ILE A 130 0.00 -12.26 -7.10
N LEU A 131 -0.72 -11.39 -6.41
CA LEU A 131 -2.14 -11.16 -6.57
C LEU A 131 -2.34 -9.82 -7.29
N SER A 132 -3.08 -9.84 -8.40
CA SER A 132 -3.41 -8.62 -9.14
C SER A 132 -4.91 -8.37 -9.14
N ALA A 133 -5.34 -7.17 -8.71
CA ALA A 133 -6.70 -6.68 -8.85
C ALA A 133 -6.85 -5.92 -10.18
N CYS A 134 -7.84 -6.30 -10.98
CA CYS A 134 -8.07 -5.72 -12.31
C CYS A 134 -9.49 -5.14 -12.41
N ASP A 135 -9.64 -4.11 -13.23
CA ASP A 135 -10.92 -3.46 -13.52
C ASP A 135 -11.93 -4.39 -14.21
N ASP A 136 -11.45 -5.46 -14.86
CA ASP A 136 -12.32 -6.47 -15.48
C ASP A 136 -13.16 -7.29 -14.48
N GLY A 137 -12.95 -7.06 -13.19
CA GLY A 137 -13.63 -7.73 -12.10
C GLY A 137 -13.06 -9.11 -11.75
N VAL A 138 -11.85 -9.40 -12.21
CA VAL A 138 -11.15 -10.67 -11.98
C VAL A 138 -9.85 -10.42 -11.22
N VAL A 139 -9.75 -11.05 -10.06
CA VAL A 139 -8.50 -11.15 -9.32
C VAL A 139 -7.71 -12.33 -9.85
N ARG A 140 -6.44 -12.09 -10.19
CA ARG A 140 -5.56 -13.13 -10.75
C ARG A 140 -4.39 -13.40 -9.85
N LEU A 141 -4.06 -14.69 -9.74
CA LEU A 141 -2.89 -15.21 -9.04
C LEU A 141 -1.81 -15.56 -10.06
N TRP A 142 -0.61 -15.08 -9.82
CA TRP A 142 0.56 -15.30 -10.68
C TRP A 142 1.67 -15.94 -9.86
N ASP A 143 2.31 -16.97 -10.42
CA ASP A 143 3.60 -17.44 -9.93
C ASP A 143 4.69 -16.75 -10.76
N THR A 144 5.66 -16.11 -10.09
CA THR A 144 6.79 -15.40 -10.72
C THR A 144 7.54 -16.25 -11.73
N ARG A 145 7.54 -17.58 -11.59
CA ARG A 145 8.21 -18.52 -12.51
C ARG A 145 7.42 -18.70 -13.80
N SER A 146 6.09 -18.67 -13.73
CA SER A 146 5.21 -18.85 -14.88
C SER A 146 4.88 -17.52 -15.57
N LYS A 147 4.45 -17.56 -16.84
CA LYS A 147 3.92 -16.37 -17.55
C LYS A 147 2.38 -16.35 -17.57
N LEU A 148 1.75 -17.47 -17.23
CA LEU A 148 0.30 -17.63 -17.24
C LEU A 148 -0.23 -17.42 -15.82
N ALA A 149 -1.46 -16.91 -15.72
CA ALA A 149 -2.15 -16.85 -14.44
C ALA A 149 -2.40 -18.27 -13.92
N VAL A 150 -2.03 -18.52 -12.66
CA VAL A 150 -2.20 -19.80 -11.97
C VAL A 150 -3.66 -20.01 -11.58
N GLY A 151 -4.34 -18.93 -11.18
CA GLY A 151 -5.73 -18.96 -10.76
C GLY A 151 -6.41 -17.62 -11.04
N ASN A 152 -7.70 -17.69 -11.38
CA ASN A 152 -8.54 -16.52 -11.63
C ASN A 152 -9.77 -16.62 -10.74
N VAL A 153 -10.00 -15.62 -9.90
CA VAL A 153 -11.19 -15.49 -9.06
C VAL A 153 -12.02 -14.35 -9.60
N LYS A 154 -13.26 -14.65 -10.02
CA LYS A 154 -14.20 -13.64 -10.51
C LYS A 154 -15.03 -13.11 -9.35
N THR A 155 -15.26 -11.80 -9.33
CA THR A 155 -16.26 -11.22 -8.43
C THR A 155 -17.66 -11.74 -8.81
N PRO A 156 -18.57 -11.99 -7.84
CA PRO A 156 -19.91 -12.49 -8.13
C PRO A 156 -20.71 -11.64 -9.12
N LEU A 157 -20.43 -10.33 -9.16
CA LEU A 157 -21.15 -9.35 -9.99
C LEU A 157 -20.32 -8.84 -11.17
N ASN A 158 -19.12 -9.38 -11.40
CA ASN A 158 -18.19 -8.96 -12.46
C ASN A 158 -17.98 -7.43 -12.49
N LEU A 159 -17.82 -6.85 -11.31
CA LEU A 159 -17.54 -5.43 -11.11
C LEU A 159 -16.05 -5.21 -10.85
N PRO A 160 -15.52 -4.01 -11.16
CA PRO A 160 -14.12 -3.67 -10.93
C PRO A 160 -13.65 -3.94 -9.51
N VAL A 161 -12.46 -4.54 -9.40
CA VAL A 161 -11.79 -4.79 -8.12
C VAL A 161 -10.80 -3.66 -7.89
N LEU A 162 -10.98 -2.91 -6.81
CA LEU A 162 -10.18 -1.74 -6.48
C LEU A 162 -8.95 -2.13 -5.67
N THR A 163 -9.12 -3.09 -4.75
CA THR A 163 -8.07 -3.45 -3.79
C THR A 163 -7.99 -4.95 -3.57
N CYS A 164 -6.77 -5.43 -3.35
CA CYS A 164 -6.47 -6.81 -3.01
C CYS A 164 -5.40 -6.89 -1.93
N CYS A 165 -5.46 -7.95 -1.13
CA CYS A 165 -4.46 -8.27 -0.13
C CYS A 165 -4.30 -9.79 -0.04
N LEU A 166 -3.05 -10.25 -0.08
CA LEU A 166 -2.70 -11.65 0.03
C LEU A 166 -2.10 -11.93 1.41
N ASP A 167 -2.44 -13.09 1.95
CA ASP A 167 -1.82 -13.59 3.17
C ASP A 167 -0.32 -13.89 2.98
N GLY A 168 0.50 -13.75 4.02
CA GLY A 168 1.95 -13.95 3.90
C GLY A 168 2.29 -15.35 3.43
N ASN A 169 1.54 -16.36 3.89
CA ASN A 169 1.66 -17.75 3.43
C ASN A 169 0.94 -18.06 2.12
N ALA A 170 0.25 -17.10 1.50
CA ALA A 170 -0.60 -17.31 0.33
C ALA A 170 -1.62 -18.45 0.50
N GLU A 171 -2.22 -18.58 1.69
CA GLU A 171 -3.31 -19.52 1.92
C GLU A 171 -4.66 -18.84 1.66
N ARG A 172 -4.78 -17.57 2.02
CA ARG A 172 -5.99 -16.77 1.85
C ARG A 172 -5.71 -15.55 1.01
N LEU A 173 -6.71 -15.16 0.22
CA LEU A 173 -6.72 -13.91 -0.52
C LEU A 173 -7.96 -13.11 -0.15
N TYR A 174 -7.80 -11.81 -0.04
CA TYR A 174 -8.83 -10.84 0.26
C TYR A 174 -8.93 -9.85 -0.89
N PHE A 175 -10.15 -9.48 -1.28
CA PHE A 175 -10.35 -8.42 -2.25
C PHE A 175 -11.66 -7.69 -2.01
N SER A 176 -11.70 -6.45 -2.47
CA SER A 176 -12.90 -5.63 -2.50
C SER A 176 -12.88 -4.71 -3.72
N GLY A 177 -14.06 -4.24 -4.11
CA GLY A 177 -14.26 -3.49 -5.34
C GLY A 177 -15.16 -2.29 -5.14
N ILE A 178 -15.82 -1.90 -6.23
CA ILE A 178 -16.86 -0.85 -6.19
C ILE A 178 -17.99 -1.25 -5.25
N ASN A 179 -18.34 -2.53 -5.17
CA ASN A 179 -19.27 -2.94 -4.14
C ASN A 179 -18.56 -3.04 -2.78
N PRO A 180 -19.20 -2.58 -1.68
CA PRO A 180 -18.65 -2.62 -0.32
C PRO A 180 -18.63 -4.04 0.29
N VAL A 181 -18.45 -5.05 -0.57
CA VAL A 181 -18.33 -6.45 -0.19
C VAL A 181 -16.85 -6.75 -0.06
N ILE A 182 -16.48 -7.26 1.10
CA ILE A 182 -15.15 -7.83 1.30
C ILE A 182 -15.31 -9.34 1.13
N CYS A 183 -14.55 -9.90 0.20
CA CYS A 183 -14.53 -11.32 -0.09
C CYS A 183 -13.21 -11.93 0.37
N CYS A 184 -13.28 -13.12 0.94
CA CYS A 184 -12.12 -13.95 1.28
C CYS A 184 -12.22 -15.29 0.56
N PHE A 185 -11.13 -15.69 -0.08
CA PHE A 185 -11.02 -16.94 -0.82
C PHE A 185 -9.82 -17.74 -0.34
N ASP A 186 -9.93 -19.07 -0.39
CA ASP A 186 -8.81 -19.99 -0.21
C ASP A 186 -8.06 -20.09 -1.54
N VAL A 187 -6.76 -19.80 -1.53
CA VAL A 187 -5.90 -19.79 -2.72
C VAL A 187 -5.80 -21.18 -3.36
N ARG A 188 -5.77 -22.26 -2.57
CA ARG A 188 -5.58 -23.62 -3.09
C ARG A 188 -6.84 -24.17 -3.74
N LYS A 189 -7.99 -23.89 -3.15
CA LYS A 189 -9.29 -24.37 -3.63
C LYS A 189 -9.95 -23.42 -4.62
N LEU A 190 -9.55 -22.15 -4.62
CA LEU A 190 -10.21 -21.05 -5.33
C LEU A 190 -11.71 -20.97 -5.01
N SER A 191 -12.08 -21.35 -3.79
CA SER A 191 -13.45 -21.29 -3.29
C SER A 191 -13.58 -20.15 -2.28
N GLU A 192 -14.75 -19.53 -2.28
CA GLU A 192 -15.11 -18.51 -1.30
C GLU A 192 -15.13 -19.13 0.10
N VAL A 193 -14.40 -18.52 1.04
CA VAL A 193 -14.44 -18.88 2.46
C VAL A 193 -15.53 -18.09 3.14
N TRP A 194 -15.57 -16.77 2.90
CA TRP A 194 -16.61 -15.89 3.40
C TRP A 194 -16.72 -14.60 2.56
N SER A 195 -17.89 -13.99 2.58
CA SER A 195 -18.15 -12.63 2.10
C SER A 195 -19.04 -11.88 3.08
N GLU A 196 -18.76 -10.58 3.28
CA GLU A 196 -19.56 -9.71 4.14
C GLU A 196 -19.98 -8.46 3.36
N ASN A 197 -21.30 -8.27 3.22
CA ASN A 197 -21.88 -7.20 2.39
C ASN A 197 -22.16 -5.89 3.15
N ASN A 198 -22.01 -5.84 4.47
CA ASN A 198 -22.42 -4.71 5.32
C ASN A 198 -21.27 -4.14 6.17
N VAL A 199 -20.03 -4.27 5.71
CA VAL A 199 -18.88 -3.69 6.42
C VAL A 199 -18.87 -2.17 6.25
N HIS A 200 -19.02 -1.69 5.02
CA HIS A 200 -19.01 -0.28 4.66
C HIS A 200 -20.28 0.14 3.93
N SER A 201 -20.58 1.44 3.93
CA SER A 201 -21.70 2.00 3.15
C SER A 201 -21.31 2.39 1.74
N ASN A 202 -20.02 2.50 1.44
CA ASN A 202 -19.48 2.92 0.14
C ASN A 202 -18.26 2.07 -0.25
N ASN A 203 -17.71 2.31 -1.44
CA ASN A 203 -16.59 1.55 -2.03
C ASN A 203 -15.41 1.42 -1.07
N VAL A 204 -14.75 0.26 -1.07
CA VAL A 204 -13.55 0.01 -0.24
C VAL A 204 -12.32 0.38 -1.06
N THR A 205 -11.56 1.35 -0.58
CA THR A 205 -10.37 1.89 -1.28
C THR A 205 -9.12 1.08 -1.00
N SER A 206 -9.01 0.46 0.19
CA SER A 206 -7.85 -0.36 0.54
C SER A 206 -8.17 -1.46 1.55
N LEU A 207 -7.41 -2.55 1.41
CA LEU A 207 -7.33 -3.65 2.35
C LEU A 207 -5.88 -3.86 2.78
N ALA A 208 -5.66 -4.12 4.06
CA ALA A 208 -4.34 -4.46 4.61
C ALA A 208 -4.47 -5.48 5.75
N LEU A 209 -3.61 -6.49 5.76
CA LEU A 209 -3.50 -7.42 6.89
C LEU A 209 -2.56 -6.86 7.95
N SER A 210 -2.80 -7.24 9.20
CA SER A 210 -1.85 -7.04 10.28
C SER A 210 -0.62 -7.94 10.09
N PRO A 211 0.54 -7.59 10.67
CA PRO A 211 1.77 -8.40 10.55
C PRO A 211 1.61 -9.84 11.07
N ASP A 212 0.73 -10.04 12.05
CA ASP A 212 0.35 -11.34 12.62
C ASP A 212 -0.77 -12.06 11.83
N GLU A 213 -1.29 -11.45 10.77
CA GLU A 213 -2.35 -11.96 9.88
C GLU A 213 -3.72 -12.17 10.59
N ASP A 214 -3.85 -11.72 11.83
CA ASP A 214 -5.03 -11.92 12.67
C ASP A 214 -6.16 -10.90 12.43
N TYR A 215 -5.81 -9.71 11.93
CA TYR A 215 -6.72 -8.61 11.68
C TYR A 215 -6.64 -8.16 10.22
N LEU A 216 -7.80 -7.93 9.62
CA LEU A 216 -7.92 -7.31 8.31
C LEU A 216 -8.45 -5.89 8.48
N LEU A 217 -7.69 -4.92 8.00
CA LEU A 217 -8.07 -3.52 7.89
C LEU A 217 -8.81 -3.30 6.57
N SER A 218 -9.88 -2.54 6.61
CA SER A 218 -10.61 -2.07 5.44
C SER A 218 -10.87 -0.58 5.56
N ARG A 219 -10.52 0.15 4.50
CA ARG A 219 -10.82 1.57 4.39
C ARG A 219 -11.80 1.82 3.26
N SER A 220 -12.74 2.73 3.48
CA SER A 220 -13.73 3.09 2.49
C SER A 220 -13.80 4.60 2.27
N VAL A 221 -14.43 4.97 1.15
CA VAL A 221 -14.86 6.33 0.84
C VAL A 221 -15.89 6.84 1.86
N ASP A 222 -16.48 5.97 2.69
CA ASP A 222 -17.40 6.34 3.77
C ASP A 222 -16.75 7.09 4.96
N ASN A 223 -15.52 7.57 4.81
CA ASN A 223 -14.72 8.25 5.84
C ASN A 223 -14.33 7.38 7.03
N THR A 224 -14.60 6.07 6.98
CA THR A 224 -14.27 5.16 8.07
C THR A 224 -13.18 4.17 7.69
N VAL A 225 -12.31 3.90 8.66
CA VAL A 225 -11.43 2.74 8.64
C VAL A 225 -12.00 1.73 9.62
N LYS A 226 -12.17 0.50 9.17
CA LYS A 226 -12.71 -0.61 9.97
C LYS A 226 -11.69 -1.73 10.04
N TYR A 227 -11.77 -2.55 11.07
CA TYR A 227 -11.05 -3.82 11.09
C TYR A 227 -11.96 -4.98 11.47
N CYS A 228 -11.61 -6.16 10.97
CA CYS A 228 -12.26 -7.42 11.29
C CYS A 228 -11.22 -8.49 11.66
N ASP A 229 -11.63 -9.45 12.49
CA ASP A 229 -10.79 -10.55 12.96
C ASP A 229 -10.82 -11.68 11.93
N SER A 230 -9.68 -11.92 11.27
CA SER A 230 -9.53 -12.88 10.17
C SER A 230 -9.71 -14.33 10.64
N ARG A 231 -9.46 -14.62 11.93
CA ARG A 231 -9.56 -15.96 12.52
C ARG A 231 -11.01 -16.35 12.76
N LYS A 232 -11.80 -15.43 13.33
CA LYS A 232 -13.25 -15.65 13.58
C LYS A 232 -14.02 -15.86 12.29
N LEU A 233 -13.58 -15.23 11.21
CA LEU A 233 -14.23 -15.33 9.90
C LEU A 233 -13.99 -16.69 9.20
N ALA A 234 -12.98 -17.46 9.63
CA ALA A 234 -12.66 -18.77 9.05
C ALA A 234 -13.34 -19.96 9.74
N ASN A 235 -13.70 -19.82 11.02
CA ASN A 235 -14.37 -20.89 11.77
C ASN A 235 -15.88 -20.78 11.59
N ASP A 236 -16.36 -21.35 10.48
CA ASP A 236 -17.76 -21.42 10.12
C ASP A 236 -18.50 -22.46 10.98
N ASP A 237 -19.04 -22.02 12.12
CA ASP A 237 -20.16 -22.72 12.76
C ASP A 237 -21.33 -21.74 13.00
N SER A 238 -22.21 -21.78 12.00
CA SER A 238 -23.40 -20.99 11.68
C SER A 238 -24.48 -20.75 12.76
N LYS A 239 -24.17 -20.62 14.05
CA LYS A 239 -25.20 -20.33 15.10
C LYS A 239 -24.88 -19.20 16.08
N PHE A 240 -23.68 -18.65 16.06
CA PHE A 240 -23.36 -17.44 16.82
C PHE A 240 -22.69 -16.40 15.92
N ARG A 241 -23.46 -15.84 14.97
CA ARG A 241 -23.19 -14.49 14.49
C ARG A 241 -23.51 -13.51 15.62
N ASN A 242 -22.73 -13.53 16.70
CA ASN A 242 -22.55 -12.32 17.48
C ASN A 242 -21.94 -11.36 16.47
N ARG A 243 -22.79 -10.47 15.93
CA ARG A 243 -22.43 -9.33 15.12
C ARG A 243 -21.44 -8.51 15.94
N ALA A 244 -20.17 -8.92 15.95
CA ALA A 244 -19.09 -8.05 16.34
C ALA A 244 -19.18 -6.94 15.30
N LYS A 245 -19.81 -5.83 15.69
CA LYS A 245 -19.82 -4.64 14.84
C LYS A 245 -18.36 -4.38 14.48
N PRO A 246 -18.03 -4.21 13.19
CA PRO A 246 -16.67 -3.87 12.82
C PRO A 246 -16.26 -2.65 13.64
N TYR A 247 -15.09 -2.73 14.26
CA TYR A 247 -14.59 -1.63 15.06
C TYR A 247 -14.20 -0.50 14.13
N VAL A 248 -14.67 0.70 14.44
CA VAL A 248 -14.54 1.87 13.57
C VAL A 248 -13.48 2.80 14.14
N PHE A 249 -12.53 3.19 13.30
CA PHE A 249 -11.71 4.37 13.47
C PHE A 249 -12.35 5.51 12.66
N ASP A 250 -12.64 6.59 13.36
CA ASP A 250 -13.28 7.78 12.80
C ASP A 250 -12.28 8.94 12.77
N GLY A 251 -12.58 9.96 11.97
CA GLY A 251 -11.77 11.17 11.83
C GLY A 251 -10.99 11.30 10.54
N THR A 252 -11.03 10.30 9.64
CA THR A 252 -10.53 10.49 8.27
C THR A 252 -11.54 11.22 7.41
N SER A 253 -11.03 12.04 6.49
CA SER A 253 -11.81 12.57 5.39
C SER A 253 -11.43 11.85 4.08
N ALA A 254 -12.44 11.39 3.37
CA ALA A 254 -12.43 11.09 1.95
C ALA A 254 -13.38 12.09 1.28
N SER A 255 -12.96 12.67 0.17
CA SER A 255 -13.85 13.47 -0.66
C SER A 255 -14.80 12.55 -1.40
N GLU A 256 -16.08 12.93 -1.49
CA GLU A 256 -17.05 12.23 -2.35
C GLU A 256 -16.87 12.59 -3.83
N GLU A 257 -16.22 13.72 -4.13
CA GLU A 257 -16.05 14.22 -5.50
C GLU A 257 -14.85 13.60 -6.23
N ASP A 258 -13.77 13.31 -5.50
CA ASP A 258 -12.55 12.70 -6.04
C ASP A 258 -12.33 11.33 -5.39
N GLU A 259 -12.69 10.25 -6.09
CA GLU A 259 -12.55 8.87 -5.60
C GLU A 259 -11.10 8.36 -5.70
N TRP A 260 -10.19 8.99 -4.97
CA TRP A 260 -8.81 8.50 -4.85
C TRP A 260 -8.77 7.18 -4.08
N LEU A 261 -7.93 6.24 -4.54
CA LEU A 261 -7.67 4.99 -3.83
C LEU A 261 -6.68 5.23 -2.68
N ILE A 262 -7.21 5.64 -1.53
CA ILE A 262 -6.38 5.90 -0.35
C ILE A 262 -6.12 4.63 0.45
N ARG A 263 -4.85 4.42 0.80
CA ARG A 263 -4.37 3.26 1.55
C ARG A 263 -4.33 3.51 3.06
N ALA A 264 -4.50 2.42 3.80
CA ALA A 264 -4.36 2.36 5.24
C ALA A 264 -3.57 1.10 5.61
N ARG A 265 -2.81 1.16 6.71
CA ARG A 265 -1.90 0.09 7.12
C ARG A 265 -1.81 -0.03 8.64
N PHE A 266 -1.46 -1.22 9.11
CA PHE A 266 -1.01 -1.43 10.47
C PHE A 266 0.46 -1.07 10.61
N ILE A 267 0.81 -0.53 11.77
CA ILE A 267 2.17 -0.18 12.17
C ILE A 267 2.38 -0.69 13.60
N PRO A 268 3.50 -1.36 13.92
CA PRO A 268 3.83 -1.69 15.31
C PRO A 268 4.05 -0.41 16.14
N ASP A 269 3.69 -0.40 17.43
CA ASP A 269 3.92 0.78 18.27
C ASP A 269 5.43 1.00 18.49
N PRO A 270 6.01 2.13 18.05
CA PRO A 270 7.45 2.38 18.17
C PRO A 270 7.94 2.52 19.61
N LYS A 271 7.05 2.69 20.59
CA LYS A 271 7.39 3.00 21.98
C LYS A 271 7.64 1.78 22.87
N ASN A 272 7.22 0.58 22.47
CA ASN A 272 7.37 -0.63 23.27
C ASN A 272 8.04 -1.74 22.46
N GLU A 273 9.16 -2.24 22.97
CA GLU A 273 9.93 -3.36 22.38
C GLU A 273 9.19 -4.71 22.46
N ASP A 274 8.07 -4.79 23.21
CA ASP A 274 7.22 -5.98 23.27
C ASP A 274 6.22 -5.98 22.10
N ILE A 275 6.67 -6.59 21.00
CA ILE A 275 6.17 -6.54 19.62
C ILE A 275 4.73 -7.06 19.36
N SER A 276 3.96 -7.56 20.34
CA SER A 276 2.71 -8.30 20.04
C SER A 276 1.38 -7.59 20.34
N ASP A 277 1.34 -6.58 21.22
CA ASP A 277 0.05 -6.18 21.82
C ASP A 277 -0.39 -4.73 21.52
N LEU A 278 0.51 -3.90 20.97
CA LEU A 278 0.22 -2.50 20.65
C LEU A 278 0.45 -2.26 19.17
N LEU A 279 -0.61 -2.45 18.39
CA LEU A 279 -0.67 -2.00 17.01
C LEU A 279 -1.15 -0.55 16.98
N ASN A 280 -0.63 0.20 16.03
CA ASN A 280 -1.19 1.45 15.58
C ASN A 280 -1.76 1.26 14.18
N VAL A 281 -2.77 2.05 13.85
CA VAL A 281 -3.34 2.10 12.50
C VAL A 281 -2.97 3.44 11.91
N VAL A 282 -2.54 3.46 10.66
CA VAL A 282 -2.22 4.69 9.94
C VAL A 282 -2.97 4.73 8.62
N SER A 283 -3.46 5.92 8.30
CA SER A 283 -4.32 6.14 7.14
C SER A 283 -4.11 7.55 6.61
N GLY A 284 -4.03 7.67 5.29
CA GLY A 284 -3.95 8.97 4.62
C GLY A 284 -5.28 9.73 4.75
N SER A 285 -5.35 10.99 4.38
CA SER A 285 -6.62 11.72 4.33
C SER A 285 -6.65 12.64 3.13
N ASN A 286 -7.86 12.98 2.70
CA ASN A 286 -8.06 13.98 1.66
C ASN A 286 -7.55 15.38 2.09
N ASP A 287 -7.60 15.69 3.39
CA ASP A 287 -7.17 16.97 3.94
C ASP A 287 -5.64 17.21 3.91
N GLY A 288 -4.86 16.24 3.40
CA GLY A 288 -3.39 16.28 3.38
C GLY A 288 -2.72 15.94 4.70
N PHE A 289 -3.50 15.49 5.67
CA PHE A 289 -2.99 14.95 6.93
C PHE A 289 -2.95 13.43 6.89
N THR A 290 -1.98 12.88 7.61
CA THR A 290 -1.91 11.45 7.93
C THR A 290 -2.36 11.26 9.37
N TYR A 291 -3.32 10.38 9.60
CA TYR A 291 -3.85 10.10 10.92
C TYR A 291 -3.28 8.78 11.45
N VAL A 292 -2.89 8.80 12.72
CA VAL A 292 -2.40 7.63 13.46
C VAL A 292 -3.34 7.37 14.62
N TRP A 293 -3.93 6.18 14.68
CA TRP A 293 -4.77 5.73 15.80
C TRP A 293 -4.06 4.66 16.60
N GLU A 294 -4.34 4.65 17.90
CA GLU A 294 -4.03 3.52 18.78
C GLU A 294 -5.05 2.40 18.52
N PHE A 295 -4.59 1.17 18.26
CA PHE A 295 -5.51 0.06 17.97
C PHE A 295 -6.42 -0.29 19.16
N ALA A 296 -5.88 -0.29 20.39
CA ALA A 296 -6.61 -0.64 21.59
C ALA A 296 -7.68 0.40 21.96
N SER A 297 -7.31 1.68 22.01
CA SER A 297 -8.21 2.76 22.45
C SER A 297 -9.05 3.34 21.31
N ARG A 298 -8.63 3.15 20.05
CA ARG A 298 -9.23 3.74 18.83
C ARG A 298 -9.20 5.26 18.81
N ARG A 299 -8.35 5.88 19.64
CA ARG A 299 -8.17 7.33 19.66
C ARG A 299 -7.07 7.71 18.69
N ILE A 300 -7.24 8.89 18.09
CA ILE A 300 -6.19 9.52 17.29
C ILE A 300 -5.05 9.88 18.25
N ILE A 301 -3.87 9.29 18.04
CA ILE A 301 -2.64 9.60 18.76
C ILE A 301 -2.05 10.86 18.13
N ASN A 302 -1.81 10.80 16.83
CA ASN A 302 -1.11 11.84 16.08
C ASN A 302 -1.87 12.20 14.80
N ARG A 303 -1.80 13.48 14.47
CA ARG A 303 -2.17 14.04 13.18
C ARG A 303 -0.91 14.63 12.59
N LEU A 304 -0.36 13.95 11.58
CA LEU A 304 0.89 14.31 10.92
C LEU A 304 0.59 15.21 9.73
N ASP A 305 1.29 16.34 9.65
CA ASP A 305 1.17 17.38 8.63
C ASP A 305 2.42 17.42 7.75
N GLY A 306 2.30 17.75 6.46
CA GLY A 306 3.49 17.86 5.59
C GLY A 306 3.16 17.85 4.10
N HIS A 307 2.06 17.21 3.72
CA HIS A 307 1.55 17.25 2.36
C HIS A 307 0.60 18.44 2.15
N LYS A 308 0.61 19.01 0.94
CA LYS A 308 -0.26 20.14 0.59
C LYS A 308 -1.65 19.68 0.14
N SER A 309 -1.75 18.43 -0.29
CA SER A 309 -2.97 17.83 -0.83
C SER A 309 -3.12 16.39 -0.32
N THR A 310 -4.09 15.67 -0.85
CA THR A 310 -4.51 14.34 -0.41
C THR A 310 -3.33 13.37 -0.26
N VAL A 311 -3.29 12.63 0.84
CA VAL A 311 -2.31 11.55 1.06
C VAL A 311 -2.87 10.27 0.48
N LEU A 312 -2.13 9.62 -0.43
CA LEU A 312 -2.60 8.46 -1.21
C LEU A 312 -2.10 7.14 -0.64
N ASP A 313 -0.79 6.99 -0.50
CA ASP A 313 -0.16 5.75 -0.05
C ASP A 313 0.69 5.95 1.20
N ILE A 314 0.79 4.89 1.99
CA ILE A 314 1.52 4.83 3.25
C ILE A 314 2.28 3.51 3.35
N ASP A 315 3.56 3.62 3.68
CA ASP A 315 4.40 2.49 4.04
C ASP A 315 5.14 2.74 5.34
N TYR A 316 5.56 1.66 5.98
CA TYR A 316 6.33 1.71 7.21
C TYR A 316 7.46 0.69 7.16
N SER A 317 8.66 1.13 7.50
CA SER A 317 9.82 0.28 7.67
C SER A 317 10.01 -0.03 9.15
N GLU A 318 9.94 -1.32 9.51
CA GLU A 318 10.22 -1.80 10.88
C GLU A 318 11.69 -1.66 11.25
N ILE A 319 12.60 -1.75 10.27
CA ILE A 319 14.06 -1.69 10.50
C ILE A 319 14.50 -0.28 10.87
N ASN A 320 14.03 0.71 10.09
CA ASN A 320 14.43 2.11 10.29
C ASN A 320 13.48 2.87 11.22
N ASN A 321 12.36 2.26 11.61
CA ASN A 321 11.25 2.91 12.31
C ASN A 321 10.79 4.20 11.59
N GLN A 322 10.63 4.09 10.26
CA GLN A 322 10.31 5.20 9.38
C GLN A 322 8.95 5.02 8.72
N LEU A 323 8.17 6.09 8.72
CA LEU A 323 6.91 6.23 8.00
C LEU A 323 7.17 6.95 6.67
N LEU A 324 6.64 6.38 5.59
CA LEU A 324 6.64 6.93 4.25
C LEU A 324 5.21 7.30 3.87
N THR A 325 5.00 8.54 3.44
CA THR A 325 3.69 9.01 2.97
C THR A 325 3.82 9.66 1.60
N THR A 326 2.86 9.41 0.72
CA THR A 326 2.82 9.98 -0.64
C THR A 326 1.57 10.82 -0.85
N SER A 327 1.65 11.79 -1.76
CA SER A 327 0.54 12.70 -2.02
C SER A 327 0.29 12.99 -3.50
N THR A 328 -0.90 13.53 -3.77
CA THR A 328 -1.28 14.08 -5.08
C THR A 328 -0.45 15.29 -5.49
N ASP A 329 0.24 15.96 -4.57
CA ASP A 329 1.10 17.11 -4.88
C ASP A 329 2.45 16.72 -5.51
N GLY A 330 2.71 15.42 -5.69
CA GLY A 330 3.98 14.92 -6.23
C GLY A 330 5.07 14.72 -5.18
N SER A 331 4.80 15.05 -3.92
CA SER A 331 5.76 14.92 -2.83
C SER A 331 5.67 13.58 -2.10
N ILE A 332 6.83 13.19 -1.57
CA ILE A 332 7.01 12.06 -0.66
C ILE A 332 7.56 12.63 0.64
N VAL A 333 7.01 12.20 1.76
CA VAL A 333 7.49 12.61 3.08
C VAL A 333 7.91 11.37 3.85
N ILE A 334 9.14 11.39 4.37
CA ILE A 334 9.71 10.35 5.22
C ILE A 334 9.83 10.91 6.64
N ARG A 335 9.39 10.16 7.64
CA ARG A 335 9.39 10.59 9.04
C ARG A 335 9.83 9.47 9.95
N ASN A 336 10.57 9.79 10.99
CA ASN A 336 10.82 8.85 12.09
C ASN A 336 9.65 8.92 13.07
N LEU A 337 9.12 7.77 13.51
CA LEU A 337 7.97 7.69 14.45
C LEU A 337 8.38 7.54 15.92
#